data_AF-A0A3Q1BQP7-F1
#
_entry.id   AF-A0A3Q1BQP7-F1
#
_cell.length_a   1.000
_cell.length_b   1.000
_cell.length_c   1.000
_cell.angle_alpha   90.00
_cell.angle_beta   90.00
_cell.angle_gamma   90.00
#
_symmetry.space_group_name_H-M   'P 1'
#
loop_
_entity.id
_entity.type
_entity.pdbx_description
1 polymer ?
#
loop_
_entity_poly.entity_id
_entity_poly.type
_entity_poly.pdbx_seq_one_letter_code
_entity_poly.pdbx_strand_id
1 'polypeptide(L)'
;MSHSAPFSTVHIKETVLLHMRSVYQWSSRTCAVCISSSVKMAAPVDLELKKAFTELQVKMVDTQQKVKLANLQIDQLTRVQKHAKLTHAEITTLPDNTRLYEGVGRMFILQSKEEISNQLTDKQKTADEKIRELEQKKLYLERSVKEAEDNIREMLLSRRAQ
;
A
#
# COMPACT_ATOMS: atom_id res chain seq x y z
N MET A 1 60.93 6.22 -18.51
CA MET A 1 61.14 5.69 -17.14
C MET A 1 59.75 5.39 -16.60
N SER A 2 59.32 4.20 -16.23
CA SER A 2 59.93 2.86 -16.12
C SER A 2 58.92 2.12 -15.23
N HIS A 3 58.39 0.97 -15.68
CA HIS A 3 57.93 -0.19 -14.89
C HIS A 3 57.02 0.06 -13.65
N SER A 4 55.90 -0.62 -13.41
CA SER A 4 55.70 -2.07 -13.44
C SER A 4 54.24 -2.36 -13.04
N ALA A 5 53.54 -3.20 -13.80
CA ALA A 5 52.58 -4.16 -13.22
C ALA A 5 53.37 -5.39 -12.71
N PRO A 6 52.75 -6.48 -12.23
CA PRO A 6 51.58 -6.71 -11.36
C PRO A 6 52.00 -7.57 -10.13
N PHE A 7 51.16 -7.84 -9.14
CA PHE A 7 51.32 -9.08 -8.34
C PHE A 7 50.03 -9.50 -7.63
N SER A 8 49.61 -10.74 -7.93
CA SER A 8 48.85 -11.72 -7.13
C SER A 8 47.72 -11.21 -6.22
N THR A 9 46.52 -11.80 -6.21
CA THR A 9 46.38 -13.21 -5.84
C THR A 9 45.03 -13.73 -6.31
N VAL A 10 45.11 -14.60 -7.31
CA VAL A 10 44.10 -15.61 -7.63
C VAL A 10 43.93 -16.49 -6.39
N HIS A 11 43.05 -16.13 -5.46
CA HIS A 11 42.73 -16.98 -4.29
C HIS A 11 41.35 -16.76 -3.71
N ILE A 12 40.36 -16.39 -4.52
CA ILE A 12 38.97 -16.28 -4.04
C ILE A 12 37.98 -17.05 -4.94
N LYS A 13 38.47 -17.83 -5.92
CA LYS A 13 37.61 -18.70 -6.74
C LYS A 13 37.66 -20.19 -6.38
N GLU A 14 38.40 -20.56 -5.34
CA GLU A 14 38.69 -21.97 -5.04
C GLU A 14 38.30 -22.38 -3.62
N THR A 15 37.16 -21.87 -3.12
CA THR A 15 36.64 -22.27 -1.78
C THR A 15 35.14 -22.53 -1.73
N VAL A 16 34.36 -22.19 -2.77
CA VAL A 16 32.90 -22.43 -2.76
C VAL A 16 32.52 -23.76 -3.44
N LEU A 17 33.46 -24.45 -4.09
CA LEU A 17 33.20 -25.69 -4.85
C LEU A 17 33.39 -27.01 -4.07
N LEU A 18 33.56 -26.95 -2.74
CA LEU A 18 33.75 -28.13 -1.89
C LEU A 18 32.65 -28.37 -0.84
N HIS A 19 31.54 -27.62 -0.88
CA HIS A 19 30.36 -27.89 -0.02
C HIS A 19 29.11 -28.37 -0.77
N MET A 20 29.18 -28.61 -2.09
CA MET A 20 28.06 -29.13 -2.91
C MET A 20 28.29 -30.55 -3.44
N ARG A 21 29.00 -31.41 -2.68
CA ARG A 21 29.25 -32.82 -3.05
C ARG A 21 29.04 -33.81 -1.89
N SER A 22 28.02 -33.60 -1.04
CA SER A 22 27.74 -34.51 0.08
C SER A 22 26.31 -35.05 0.15
N VAL A 23 25.50 -34.99 -0.91
CA VAL A 23 24.16 -35.63 -0.90
C VAL A 23 23.76 -36.15 -2.28
N TYR A 24 24.66 -36.83 -2.99
CA TYR A 24 24.33 -37.55 -4.23
C TYR A 24 25.15 -38.84 -4.33
N GLN A 25 24.90 -39.81 -3.44
CA GLN A 25 25.19 -41.22 -3.74
C GLN A 25 24.54 -42.16 -2.71
N TRP A 26 23.32 -42.62 -2.97
CA TRP A 26 22.88 -43.97 -2.57
C TRP A 26 21.74 -44.35 -3.52
N SER A 27 22.10 -45.04 -4.60
CA SER A 27 22.07 -46.50 -4.73
C SER A 27 20.64 -47.05 -4.83
N SER A 28 20.26 -47.30 -6.07
CA SER A 28 19.16 -48.15 -6.49
C SER A 28 19.15 -49.49 -5.75
N ARG A 29 18.00 -49.86 -5.15
CA ARG A 29 17.37 -51.19 -5.26
C ARG A 29 16.09 -51.25 -4.41
N THR A 30 15.05 -51.80 -5.04
CA THR A 30 13.84 -52.43 -4.47
C THR A 30 12.94 -51.58 -3.57
N CYS A 31 11.75 -51.22 -4.03
CA CYS A 31 10.58 -52.11 -3.88
C CYS A 31 9.38 -51.54 -4.65
N ALA A 32 8.91 -52.30 -5.65
CA ALA A 32 7.58 -52.11 -6.20
C ALA A 32 6.56 -52.56 -5.14
N VAL A 33 5.88 -51.61 -4.52
CA VAL A 33 4.59 -51.88 -3.86
C VAL A 33 3.63 -50.79 -4.28
N CYS A 34 2.68 -51.22 -5.12
CA CYS A 34 1.46 -50.50 -5.43
C CYS A 34 0.71 -50.21 -4.12
N ILE A 35 0.54 -48.93 -3.79
CA ILE A 35 -0.65 -48.50 -3.04
C ILE A 35 -1.32 -47.44 -3.90
N SER A 36 -2.22 -47.96 -4.73
CA SER A 36 -3.36 -47.25 -5.27
C SER A 36 -4.17 -46.63 -4.12
N SER A 37 -3.93 -45.36 -3.81
CA SER A 37 -4.80 -44.57 -2.94
C SER A 37 -5.53 -43.51 -3.75
N SER A 38 -6.69 -43.93 -4.25
CA SER A 38 -7.90 -43.12 -4.50
C SER A 38 -7.69 -41.66 -4.93
N VAL A 39 -7.51 -41.45 -6.25
CA VAL A 39 -7.82 -40.15 -6.86
C VAL A 39 -9.35 -40.01 -6.83
N LYS A 40 -9.89 -39.44 -5.74
CA LYS A 40 -11.27 -38.96 -5.73
C LYS A 40 -11.35 -37.76 -6.67
N MET A 41 -12.10 -37.91 -7.75
CA MET A 41 -12.39 -36.85 -8.72
C MET A 41 -13.15 -35.71 -8.04
N ALA A 42 -12.41 -34.71 -7.53
CA ALA A 42 -12.91 -33.40 -7.14
C ALA A 42 -12.74 -32.41 -8.30
N ALA A 43 -13.40 -32.67 -9.43
CA ALA A 43 -13.16 -31.93 -10.68
C ALA A 43 -14.50 -31.63 -11.35
N PRO A 44 -15.24 -30.61 -10.87
CA PRO A 44 -15.13 -29.26 -11.47
C PRO A 44 -15.27 -28.07 -10.48
N VAL A 45 -15.72 -28.33 -9.26
CA VAL A 45 -16.15 -27.32 -8.27
C VAL A 45 -14.97 -26.72 -7.47
N ASP A 46 -13.80 -27.36 -7.53
CA ASP A 46 -12.56 -26.89 -6.92
C ASP A 46 -11.87 -25.79 -7.77
N LEU A 47 -12.17 -25.76 -9.07
CA LEU A 47 -11.71 -24.71 -9.99
C LEU A 47 -12.41 -23.37 -9.72
N GLU A 48 -13.71 -23.39 -9.41
CA GLU A 48 -14.46 -22.18 -9.05
C GLU A 48 -13.96 -21.57 -7.74
N LEU A 49 -13.67 -22.41 -6.75
CA LEU A 49 -13.10 -21.97 -5.48
C LEU A 49 -11.71 -21.35 -5.67
N LYS A 50 -10.83 -22.01 -6.46
CA LYS A 50 -9.51 -21.46 -6.80
C LYS A 50 -9.61 -20.12 -7.53
N LYS A 51 -10.55 -19.98 -8.47
CA LYS A 51 -10.83 -18.71 -9.16
C LYS A 51 -11.28 -17.62 -8.17
N ALA A 52 -12.23 -17.93 -7.28
CA ALA A 52 -12.70 -17.00 -6.25
C ALA A 52 -11.56 -16.55 -5.31
N PHE A 53 -10.64 -17.43 -4.95
CA PHE A 53 -9.44 -17.06 -4.17
C PHE A 53 -8.50 -16.13 -4.93
N THR A 54 -8.23 -16.41 -6.21
CA THR A 54 -7.37 -15.53 -7.02
C THR A 54 -8.00 -14.15 -7.20
N GLU A 55 -9.32 -14.08 -7.42
CA GLU A 55 -10.03 -12.80 -7.53
C GLU A 55 -10.03 -12.03 -6.21
N LEU A 56 -10.19 -12.72 -5.07
CA LEU A 56 -10.10 -12.08 -3.75
C LEU A 56 -8.69 -11.55 -3.47
N GLN A 57 -7.65 -12.29 -3.83
CA GLN A 57 -6.27 -11.82 -3.69
C GLN A 57 -6.02 -10.54 -4.48
N VAL A 58 -6.48 -10.48 -5.73
CA VAL A 58 -6.39 -9.27 -6.57
C VAL A 58 -7.16 -8.12 -5.91
N LYS A 59 -8.42 -8.34 -5.51
CA LYS A 59 -9.24 -7.33 -4.83
C LYS A 59 -8.60 -6.82 -3.54
N MET A 60 -7.97 -7.70 -2.77
CA MET A 60 -7.27 -7.34 -1.52
C MET A 60 -6.08 -6.44 -1.81
N VAL A 61 -5.23 -6.80 -2.77
CA VAL A 61 -4.05 -5.99 -3.14
C VAL A 61 -4.48 -4.62 -3.67
N ASP A 62 -5.45 -4.57 -4.58
CA ASP A 62 -5.97 -3.33 -5.13
C ASP A 62 -6.56 -2.42 -4.04
N THR A 63 -7.29 -3.02 -3.11
CA THR A 63 -7.90 -2.27 -2.00
C THR A 63 -6.84 -1.73 -1.06
N GLN A 64 -5.81 -2.52 -0.71
CA GLN A 64 -4.69 -2.05 0.09
C GLN A 64 -3.95 -0.89 -0.58
N GLN A 65 -3.75 -0.93 -1.89
CA GLN A 65 -3.16 0.18 -2.64
C GLN A 65 -4.04 1.43 -2.56
N LYS A 66 -5.35 1.30 -2.78
CA LYS A 66 -6.31 2.41 -2.69
C LYS A 66 -6.36 3.02 -1.29
N VAL A 67 -6.34 2.20 -0.24
CA VAL A 67 -6.30 2.67 1.17
C VAL A 67 -5.00 3.43 1.45
N LYS A 68 -3.85 2.94 0.96
CA LYS A 68 -2.57 3.67 1.10
C LYS A 68 -2.62 5.04 0.43
N LEU A 69 -3.14 5.12 -0.80
CA LEU A 69 -3.30 6.38 -1.51
C LEU A 69 -4.25 7.33 -0.77
N ALA A 70 -5.38 6.84 -0.26
CA ALA A 70 -6.31 7.64 0.53
C ALA A 70 -5.66 8.20 1.80
N ASN A 71 -4.86 7.39 2.52
CA ASN A 71 -4.13 7.88 3.70
C ASN A 71 -3.14 9.00 3.34
N LEU A 72 -2.39 8.86 2.24
CA LEU A 72 -1.47 9.91 1.79
C LEU A 72 -2.21 11.21 1.44
N GLN A 73 -3.38 11.11 0.81
CA GLN A 73 -4.21 12.27 0.51
C GLN A 73 -4.77 12.94 1.77
N ILE A 74 -5.19 12.16 2.76
CA ILE A 74 -5.63 12.67 4.07
C ILE A 74 -4.46 13.40 4.76
N ASP A 75 -3.26 12.81 4.77
CA ASP A 75 -2.08 13.44 5.36
C ASP A 75 -1.71 14.76 4.66
N GLN A 76 -1.86 14.83 3.35
CA GLN A 76 -1.64 16.06 2.60
C GLN A 76 -2.70 17.12 2.96
N LEU A 77 -3.98 16.77 2.95
CA LEU A 77 -5.08 17.69 3.25
C LEU A 77 -5.04 18.19 4.70
N THR A 78 -4.69 17.33 5.66
CA THR A 78 -4.54 17.73 7.08
C THR A 78 -3.41 18.72 7.28
N ARG A 79 -2.30 18.60 6.53
CA ARG A 79 -1.23 19.61 6.54
C ARG A 79 -1.70 20.94 5.98
N VAL A 80 -2.38 20.93 4.84
CA VAL A 80 -2.94 22.15 4.23
C VAL A 80 -3.93 22.85 5.17
N GLN A 81 -4.81 22.07 5.80
CA GLN A 81 -5.78 22.58 6.76
C GLN A 81 -5.09 23.20 7.98
N LYS A 82 -4.07 22.55 8.55
CA LYS A 82 -3.28 23.09 9.66
C LYS A 82 -2.60 24.40 9.28
N HIS A 83 -1.99 24.48 8.10
CA HIS A 83 -1.41 25.72 7.60
C HIS A 83 -2.45 26.84 7.49
N ALA A 84 -3.60 26.56 6.87
CA ALA A 84 -4.66 27.56 6.74
C ALA A 84 -5.20 28.03 8.10
N LYS A 85 -5.31 27.13 9.09
CA LYS A 85 -5.71 27.45 10.47
C LYS A 85 -4.70 28.36 11.17
N LEU A 86 -3.40 28.05 11.05
CA LEU A 86 -2.33 28.86 11.65
C LEU A 86 -2.29 30.26 11.03
N THR A 87 -2.30 30.36 9.70
CA THR A 87 -2.31 31.65 9.01
C THR A 87 -3.57 32.47 9.35
N HIS A 88 -4.73 31.83 9.46
CA HIS A 88 -5.95 32.52 9.87
C HIS A 88 -5.83 33.07 11.31
N ALA A 89 -5.27 32.28 12.24
CA ALA A 89 -5.03 32.73 13.60
C ALA A 89 -4.07 33.93 13.64
N GLU A 90 -2.98 33.90 12.88
CA GLU A 90 -2.02 35.00 12.75
C GLU A 90 -2.67 36.26 12.15
N ILE A 91 -3.50 36.14 11.12
CA ILE A 91 -4.18 37.31 10.53
C ILE A 91 -5.19 37.92 11.51
N THR A 92 -5.84 37.08 12.33
CA THR A 92 -6.81 37.55 13.31
C THR A 92 -6.16 38.38 14.42
N THR A 93 -4.91 38.08 14.80
CA THR A 93 -4.17 38.85 15.81
C THR A 93 -3.63 40.18 15.30
N LEU A 94 -3.57 40.39 13.97
CA LEU A 94 -3.12 41.64 13.38
C LEU A 94 -4.21 42.73 13.47
N PRO A 95 -3.83 44.01 13.66
CA PRO A 95 -4.77 45.12 13.68
C PRO A 95 -5.42 45.33 12.30
N ASP A 96 -6.68 45.79 12.29
CA ASP A 96 -7.51 45.87 11.07
C ASP A 96 -6.99 46.86 10.01
N ASN A 97 -6.17 47.83 10.40
CA ASN A 97 -5.58 48.81 9.48
C ASN A 97 -4.32 48.29 8.74
N THR A 98 -4.01 47.01 8.84
CA THR A 98 -2.83 46.41 8.22
C THR A 98 -3.11 46.10 6.75
N ARG A 99 -2.23 46.56 5.86
CA ARG A 99 -2.28 46.19 4.43
C ARG A 99 -1.82 44.74 4.27
N LEU A 100 -2.71 43.87 3.80
CA LEU A 100 -2.42 42.46 3.56
C LEU A 100 -2.31 42.19 2.06
N TYR A 101 -1.43 41.24 1.71
CA TYR A 101 -1.19 40.86 0.33
C TYR A 101 -1.33 39.35 0.16
N GLU A 102 -2.13 38.91 -0.80
CA GLU A 102 -2.24 37.50 -1.17
C GLU A 102 -1.20 37.17 -2.25
N GLY A 103 -0.46 36.07 -2.06
CA GLY A 103 0.51 35.57 -3.04
C GLY A 103 -0.17 34.74 -4.13
N VAL A 104 -0.05 35.18 -5.38
CA VAL A 104 -0.49 34.46 -6.58
C VAL A 104 0.73 34.11 -7.42
N GLY A 105 1.30 32.92 -7.21
CA GLY A 105 2.54 32.51 -7.86
C GLY A 105 3.75 33.37 -7.42
N ARG A 106 4.27 34.23 -8.31
CA ARG A 106 5.39 35.14 -8.01
C ARG A 106 4.97 36.60 -7.79
N MET A 107 3.66 36.90 -7.85
CA MET A 107 3.11 38.23 -7.61
C MET A 107 2.33 38.27 -6.29
N PHE A 108 2.15 39.48 -5.76
CA PHE A 108 1.40 39.75 -4.54
C PHE A 108 0.32 40.79 -4.81
N ILE A 109 -0.92 40.48 -4.46
CA ILE A 109 -2.09 41.33 -4.72
C ILE A 109 -2.61 41.87 -3.39
N LEU A 110 -2.83 43.18 -3.32
CA LEU A 110 -3.43 43.81 -2.15
C LEU A 110 -4.88 43.32 -1.99
N GLN A 111 -5.23 42.80 -0.82
CA GLN A 111 -6.59 42.35 -0.49
C GLN A 111 -6.99 42.83 0.89
N SER A 112 -8.30 42.89 1.13
CA SER A 112 -8.83 43.24 2.44
C SER A 112 -8.68 42.07 3.43
N LYS A 113 -8.65 42.38 4.73
CA LYS A 113 -8.57 41.37 5.80
C LYS A 113 -9.75 40.40 5.77
N GLU A 114 -10.95 40.89 5.49
CA GLU A 114 -12.17 40.08 5.43
C GLU A 114 -12.12 39.07 4.28
N GLU A 115 -11.70 39.49 3.09
CA GLU A 115 -11.57 38.60 1.93
C GLU A 115 -10.57 37.47 2.20
N ILE A 116 -9.38 37.79 2.72
CA ILE A 116 -8.35 36.79 3.03
C ILE A 116 -8.84 35.83 4.13
N SER A 117 -9.52 36.37 5.16
CA SER A 117 -10.10 35.55 6.24
C SER A 117 -11.13 34.56 5.68
N ASN A 118 -12.09 35.04 4.87
CA ASN A 118 -13.10 34.21 4.24
C ASN A 118 -12.47 33.11 3.38
N GLN A 119 -11.51 33.45 2.51
CA GLN A 119 -10.79 32.48 1.70
C GLN A 119 -10.08 31.40 2.55
N LEU A 120 -9.46 31.79 3.66
CA LEU A 120 -8.80 30.84 4.56
C LEU A 120 -9.82 29.93 5.24
N THR A 121 -10.97 30.45 5.66
CA THR A 121 -12.05 29.62 6.23
C THR A 121 -12.62 28.64 5.21
N ASP A 122 -12.78 29.06 3.95
CA ASP A 122 -13.28 28.19 2.89
C ASP A 122 -12.25 27.11 2.50
N LYS A 123 -10.96 27.46 2.49
CA LYS A 123 -9.85 26.48 2.35
C LYS A 123 -9.88 25.44 3.47
N GLN A 124 -10.22 25.83 4.70
CA GLN A 124 -10.36 24.90 5.82
C GLN A 124 -11.57 23.97 5.63
N LYS A 125 -12.76 24.52 5.34
CA LYS A 125 -14.00 23.75 5.15
C LYS A 125 -13.87 22.74 4.01
N THR A 126 -13.35 23.17 2.86
CA THR A 126 -13.16 22.30 1.69
C THR A 126 -12.15 21.17 1.97
N ALA A 127 -11.11 21.42 2.77
CA ALA A 127 -10.20 20.37 3.20
C ALA A 127 -10.89 19.38 4.17
N ASP A 128 -11.69 19.87 5.11
CA ASP A 128 -12.45 19.04 6.05
C ASP A 128 -13.47 18.14 5.35
N GLU A 129 -14.20 18.67 4.38
CA GLU A 129 -15.15 17.90 3.56
C GLU A 129 -14.45 16.77 2.81
N LYS A 130 -13.33 17.08 2.14
CA LYS A 130 -12.54 16.07 1.41
C LYS A 130 -11.95 15.01 2.33
N ILE A 131 -11.50 15.38 3.54
CA ILE A 131 -11.02 14.42 4.53
C ILE A 131 -12.15 13.45 4.91
N ARG A 132 -13.35 13.95 5.22
CA ARG A 132 -14.52 13.11 5.56
C ARG A 132 -14.89 12.17 4.44
N GLU A 133 -14.89 12.64 3.19
CA GLU A 133 -15.16 11.79 2.02
C GLU A 133 -14.12 10.67 1.86
N LEU A 134 -12.83 10.97 2.06
CA LEU A 134 -11.76 9.98 1.95
C LEU A 134 -11.80 8.96 3.10
N GLU A 135 -12.15 9.39 4.31
CA GLU A 135 -12.37 8.51 5.45
C GLU A 135 -13.54 7.54 5.21
N GLN A 136 -14.67 8.05 4.69
CA GLN A 136 -15.81 7.21 4.32
C GLN A 136 -15.43 6.19 3.23
N LYS A 137 -14.70 6.62 2.19
CA LYS A 137 -14.20 5.74 1.12
C LYS A 137 -13.28 4.66 1.68
N LYS A 138 -12.38 5.00 2.59
CA LYS A 138 -11.49 4.04 3.27
C LYS A 138 -12.30 3.00 4.05
N LEU A 139 -13.25 3.43 4.88
CA LEU A 139 -14.09 2.53 5.68
C LEU A 139 -14.91 1.59 4.79
N TYR A 140 -15.46 2.10 3.68
CA TYR A 140 -16.20 1.28 2.72
C TYR A 140 -15.31 0.20 2.10
N LEU A 141 -14.11 0.57 1.65
CA LEU A 141 -13.14 -0.35 1.07
C LEU A 141 -12.72 -1.44 2.06
N GLU A 142 -12.46 -1.08 3.32
CA GLU A 142 -12.12 -2.03 4.39
C GLU A 142 -13.26 -3.00 4.70
N ARG A 143 -14.52 -2.52 4.71
CA ARG A 143 -15.70 -3.39 4.88
C ARG A 143 -15.87 -4.34 3.71
N SER A 144 -15.76 -3.85 2.48
CA SER A 144 -15.91 -4.67 1.26
C SER A 144 -14.92 -5.83 1.21
N VAL A 145 -13.67 -5.63 1.64
CA VAL A 145 -12.68 -6.71 1.72
C VAL A 145 -13.03 -7.73 2.80
N LYS A 146 -13.45 -7.27 3.99
CA LYS A 146 -13.86 -8.16 5.09
C LYS A 146 -15.06 -9.02 4.70
N GLU A 147 -16.07 -8.42 4.09
CA GLU A 147 -17.25 -9.14 3.58
C GLU A 147 -16.86 -10.19 2.53
N ALA A 148 -15.95 -9.85 1.61
CA ALA A 148 -15.45 -10.81 0.62
C ALA A 148 -14.66 -11.96 1.29
N GLU A 149 -13.86 -11.68 2.32
CA GLU A 149 -13.15 -12.71 3.08
C GLU A 149 -14.10 -13.65 3.83
N ASP A 150 -15.11 -13.08 4.50
CA ASP A 150 -16.07 -13.84 5.30
C ASP A 150 -16.93 -14.75 4.42
N ASN A 151 -17.38 -14.26 3.26
CA ASN A 151 -18.07 -15.07 2.25
C ASN A 151 -17.24 -16.30 1.83
N ILE A 152 -15.92 -16.15 1.64
CA ILE A 152 -15.04 -17.28 1.30
C ILE A 152 -14.84 -18.22 2.51
N ARG A 153 -14.70 -17.68 3.73
CA ARG A 153 -14.61 -18.50 4.96
C ARG A 153 -15.85 -19.37 5.15
N GLU A 154 -17.05 -18.83 4.95
CA GLU A 154 -18.31 -19.57 5.04
C GLU A 154 -18.43 -20.67 3.96
N MET A 155 -18.01 -20.38 2.73
CA MET A 155 -17.93 -21.39 1.65
C MET A 155 -16.98 -22.54 2.00
N LEU A 156 -15.89 -22.29 2.74
CA LEU A 156 -14.99 -23.34 3.20
C LEU A 156 -15.58 -24.18 4.34
N LEU A 157 -16.25 -23.53 5.30
CA LEU A 157 -16.83 -24.20 6.47
C LEU A 157 -18.01 -25.10 6.08
N SER A 158 -18.90 -24.63 5.20
CA SER A 158 -20.02 -25.42 4.67
C SER A 158 -19.58 -26.70 3.96
N ARG A 159 -18.42 -26.68 3.28
CA ARG A 159 -17.85 -27.86 2.63
C ARG A 159 -17.17 -28.86 3.57
N ARG A 160 -16.75 -28.44 4.77
CA ARG A 160 -16.18 -29.36 5.79
C ARG A 160 -17.26 -30.08 6.60
N ALA A 161 -18.48 -29.55 6.59
CA ALA A 161 -19.63 -30.13 7.30
C ALA A 161 -20.42 -31.15 6.45
N GLN A 162 -20.10 -31.26 5.15
CA GLN A 162 -20.60 -32.30 4.23
C GLN A 162 -19.58 -33.43 4.10
#